data_AF-A0A842PGU2-F1
#
_entry.id   AF-A0A842PGU2-F1
#
_cell.length_a   1.000
_cell.length_b   1.000
_cell.length_c   1.000
_cell.angle_alpha   90.00
_cell.angle_beta   90.00
_cell.angle_gamma   90.00
#
_symmetry.space_group_name_H-M   'P 1'
#
loop_
_entity.id
_entity.type
_entity.pdbx_description
1 polymer ?
#
loop_
_entity_poly.entity_id
_entity_poly.type
_entity_poly.pdbx_seq_one_letter_code
_entity_poly.pdbx_strand_id
1 'polypeptide(L)' 'MLRKELKELIIAMKMLIEAKTANIAVETKMEKMRLKDFTKHVESQGLNMRDDSSSWPDDFEEDWE' A
#
# COMPACT_ATOMS: atom_id res chain seq x y z
N MET A 1 38.58 -21.74 -0.37
CA MET A 1 37.60 -21.34 0.67
C MET A 1 36.70 -20.24 0.15
N LEU A 2 37.21 -19.04 -0.16
CA LEU A 2 36.47 -17.89 -0.70
C LEU A 2 35.43 -18.18 -1.79
N ARG A 3 35.75 -19.00 -2.81
CA ARG A 3 34.83 -19.25 -3.93
C ARG A 3 33.61 -20.11 -3.55
N LYS A 4 33.72 -20.94 -2.51
CA LYS A 4 32.61 -21.78 -2.01
C LYS A 4 31.67 -20.93 -1.13
N GLU A 5 32.25 -20.19 -0.20
CA GLU A 5 31.53 -19.25 0.68
C GLU A 5 30.78 -18.18 -0.13
N LEU A 6 31.41 -17.64 -1.18
CA LEU A 6 30.76 -16.66 -2.07
C LEU A 6 29.54 -17.26 -2.79
N LYS A 7 29.62 -18.53 -3.24
CA LYS A 7 28.47 -19.22 -3.85
C LYS A 7 27.35 -19.44 -2.85
N GLU A 8 27.68 -19.86 -1.64
CA GLU A 8 26.71 -20.06 -0.55
C GLU A 8 26.02 -18.75 -0.17
N LEU A 9 26.77 -17.64 -0.11
CA LEU A 9 26.21 -16.31 0.13
C LEU A 9 25.23 -15.88 -0.97
N ILE A 10 25.59 -16.09 -2.25
CA ILE A 10 24.71 -15.76 -3.38
C ILE A 10 23.41 -16.57 -3.30
N ILE A 11 23.49 -17.85 -2.95
CA ILE A 11 22.32 -18.71 -2.77
C ILE A 11 21.45 -18.20 -1.62
N ALA A 12 22.05 -17.87 -0.47
CA ALA A 12 21.32 -17.35 0.68
C ALA A 12 20.62 -16.02 0.37
N MET A 13 21.30 -15.10 -0.32
CA MET A 13 20.72 -13.83 -0.76
C MET A 13 19.55 -14.04 -1.71
N LYS A 14 19.68 -14.97 -2.66
CA LYS A 14 18.58 -15.31 -3.58
C LYS A 14 17.36 -15.82 -2.82
N MET A 15 17.54 -16.76 -1.89
CA MET A 15 16.45 -17.30 -1.07
C MET A 15 15.79 -16.21 -0.21
N LEU A 16 16.58 -15.30 0.35
CA LEU A 16 16.06 -14.17 1.12
C LEU A 16 15.19 -13.24 0.26
N ILE A 17 15.65 -12.91 -0.95
CA ILE A 17 14.90 -12.07 -1.89
C ILE A 17 13.59 -12.76 -2.27
N GLU A 18 13.63 -14.04 -2.64
CA GLU A 18 12.44 -14.81 -3.02
C GLU A 18 11.41 -14.86 -1.88
N ALA A 19 11.85 -15.15 -0.65
CA ALA A 19 10.98 -15.17 0.52
C ALA A 19 10.36 -13.79 0.81
N LYS A 20 11.17 -12.72 0.74
CA LYS A 20 10.70 -11.36 0.99
C LYS A 20 9.71 -10.91 -0.08
N THR A 21 9.95 -11.21 -1.35
CA THR A 21 9.03 -10.91 -2.44
C THR A 21 7.71 -11.64 -2.29
N ALA A 22 7.73 -12.92 -1.89
CA ALA A 22 6.52 -13.68 -1.61
C ALA A 22 5.70 -13.07 -0.46
N ASN A 23 6.36 -12.68 0.64
CA ASN A 23 5.69 -12.01 1.76
C ASN A 23 5.06 -10.68 1.35
N ILE A 24 5.80 -9.82 0.64
CA ILE A 24 5.28 -8.53 0.15
C ILE A 24 4.05 -8.74 -0.74
N ALA A 25 4.04 -9.75 -1.60
CA ALA A 25 2.90 -10.05 -2.47
C ALA A 25 1.65 -10.46 -1.68
N VAL A 26 1.83 -11.22 -0.58
CA VAL A 26 0.75 -11.63 0.33
C VAL A 26 0.24 -10.42 1.12
N GLU A 27 1.13 -9.65 1.73
CA GLU A 27 0.81 -8.42 2.48
C GLU A 27 0.06 -7.43 1.60
N THR A 28 0.53 -7.17 0.38
CA THR A 28 -0.12 -6.27 -0.58
C THR A 28 -1.55 -6.74 -0.91
N LYS A 29 -1.77 -8.05 -1.08
CA LYS A 29 -3.13 -8.57 -1.32
C LYS A 29 -4.02 -8.37 -0.10
N MET A 30 -3.50 -8.59 1.10
CA MET A 30 -4.25 -8.42 2.34
C MET A 30 -4.59 -6.94 2.58
N GLU A 31 -3.65 -6.03 2.35
CA GLU A 31 -3.86 -4.60 2.45
C GLU A 31 -4.90 -4.10 1.45
N LYS A 32 -4.87 -4.57 0.20
CA LYS A 32 -5.92 -4.24 -0.79
C LYS A 32 -7.31 -4.68 -0.34
N MET A 33 -7.42 -5.87 0.27
CA MET A 33 -8.69 -6.34 0.82
C MET A 33 -9.15 -5.45 1.97
N ARG A 34 -8.25 -5.13 2.92
CA ARG A 34 -8.56 -4.25 4.06
C ARG A 34 -8.94 -2.84 3.62
N LEU A 35 -8.25 -2.28 2.64
CA LEU A 35 -8.55 -0.97 2.08
C LEU A 35 -9.93 -0.96 1.46
N LYS A 36 -10.28 -1.99 0.68
CA LYS A 36 -11.63 -2.11 0.09
C LYS A 36 -12.72 -2.15 1.16
N ASP A 37 -12.52 -2.94 2.21
CA ASP A 37 -13.48 -3.03 3.32
C ASP A 37 -13.60 -1.71 4.07
N PHE A 38 -12.47 -1.02 4.29
CA PHE A 38 -12.44 0.29 4.91
C PHE A 38 -13.16 1.34 4.07
N THR A 39 -12.88 1.43 2.77
CA THR A 39 -13.56 2.36 1.85
C THR A 39 -15.06 2.12 1.87
N LYS A 40 -15.52 0.86 1.79
CA LYS A 40 -16.94 0.52 1.87
C LYS A 40 -17.58 0.97 3.19
N HIS A 41 -16.87 0.78 4.31
CA HIS A 41 -17.35 1.22 5.62
C HIS A 41 -17.50 2.74 5.68
N VAL A 42 -16.51 3.48 5.18
CA VAL A 42 -16.49 4.95 5.17
C VAL A 42 -17.57 5.52 4.23
N GLU A 43 -17.75 4.94 3.04
CA GLU A 43 -18.84 5.27 2.12
C GLU A 43 -20.22 5.05 2.76
N SER A 44 -20.40 3.98 3.54
CA SER A 44 -21.63 3.73 4.28
C SER A 44 -21.95 4.77 5.35
N GLN A 45 -20.96 5.55 5.77
CA GLN A 45 -21.11 6.69 6.68
C GLN A 45 -21.28 8.02 5.93
N GLY A 46 -21.39 8.00 4.60
CA GLY A 46 -21.59 9.19 3.77
C GLY A 46 -20.29 9.94 3.41
N LEU A 47 -19.13 9.40 3.77
CA LEU A 47 -17.83 9.97 3.43
C LEU A 47 -17.36 9.39 2.09
N ASN A 48 -17.33 10.21 1.04
CA ASN A 48 -16.95 9.77 -0.30
C ASN A 48 -15.43 9.94 -0.49
N MET A 49 -14.66 8.86 -0.34
CA MET A 49 -13.19 8.87 -0.52
C MET A 49 -12.76 8.66 -1.97
N ARG A 50 -13.52 9.20 -2.92
CA ARG A 50 -13.06 9.25 -4.31
C ARG A 50 -11.88 10.21 -4.39
N ASP A 51 -10.92 9.87 -5.24
CA ASP A 51 -9.77 10.72 -5.60
C ASP A 51 -10.19 11.92 -6.48
N ASP A 52 -11.48 12.28 -6.45
CA ASP A 52 -11.91 13.57 -6.94
C ASP A 52 -11.32 14.58 -5.96
N SER A 53 -10.44 15.43 -6.49
CA SER A 53 -10.04 16.70 -5.91
C SER A 53 -11.25 17.67 -5.85
N SER A 54 -12.43 17.16 -5.50
CA SER A 54 -13.65 17.92 -5.41
C SER A 54 -13.56 18.79 -4.19
N SER A 55 -13.19 20.02 -4.49
CA SER A 55 -14.05 21.15 -4.19
C SER A 55 -14.40 21.17 -2.71
N TRP A 56 -13.48 21.78 -1.96
CA TRP A 56 -13.93 22.60 -0.84
C TRP A 56 -15.22 23.31 -1.26
N PRO A 57 -16.25 23.37 -0.39
CA PRO A 57 -17.44 24.16 -0.68
C PRO A 57 -16.96 25.53 -1.14
N ASP A 58 -17.33 25.96 -2.35
CA ASP A 58 -16.97 27.30 -2.87
C ASP A 58 -17.37 28.39 -1.85
N ASP A 59 -18.35 28.10 -0.99
CA ASP A 59 -18.83 28.89 0.14
C ASP A 59 -17.77 29.18 1.24
N PHE A 60 -16.58 28.56 1.23
CA PHE A 60 -15.53 28.84 2.22
C PHE A 60 -14.66 30.06 1.87
N GLU A 61 -14.66 30.50 0.60
CA GLU A 61 -13.91 31.68 0.14
C GLU A 61 -14.74 32.98 0.14
N GLU A 62 -16.07 32.92 0.25
CA GLU A 62 -16.94 34.11 0.13
C GLU A 62 -16.99 35.02 1.37
N ASP A 63 -16.58 34.55 2.56
CA ASP A 63 -16.66 35.33 3.82
C ASP A 63 -15.33 36.01 4.22
N TRP A 64 -14.31 36.01 3.35
CA TRP A 64 -12.97 36.58 3.62
C TRP A 64 -12.68 37.93 2.93
N GLU A 65 -13.68 38.61 2.38
CA GLU A 65 -13.58 40.02 1.95
C GLU A 65 -14.17 41.01 2.97
#